data_AF-A0A840P319-F1
#
_entry.id   AF-A0A840P319-F1
#
_cell.length_a   1.000
_cell.length_b   1.000
_cell.length_c   1.000
_cell.angle_alpha   90.00
_cell.angle_beta   90.00
_cell.angle_gamma   90.00
#
_symmetry.space_group_name_H-M   'P 1'
#
loop_
_entity.id
_entity.type
_entity.pdbx_description
1 polymer ?
#
loop_
_entity_poly.entity_id
_entity_poly.type
_entity_poly.pdbx_seq_one_letter_code
_entity_poly.pdbx_strand_id
1 'polypeptide(L)'
;MNPHSGLGRRAGRAALGAAIAAAAVLSAADAGTGAAREPRTGESGQSRFTNTPQRATGITPSGVRVTVEKIPARGAYVASAQTLPADPAAPPDEYMLPANAKAVAGFSDRYEGFGVAADGWSHVATLRFSFSQPVRNPRLHISGTGGATANDDGARDAYWAGLRLSGGTPATPTFTKSAGFPGYTVSSTRIMPGRSLPAGRPACGVVYLCGSAQVDGTVTSFTVELHTRNVRYNGGAGAPFFYGAFRVTLEEDHSDAPASYGAASHTVTDAFLGGGATADQPGSVAFTPRALPRDTDDALARTPAPIRIRSQRGRHWLTVPVATRSATVLSGWLDLDRDGVFEPGERARNPLPAKATRATLSWPIPPGTRPGASWLRLRLATPGQAETPTGWADSGEVEDHPVLISGPAHGR
;
A
#
# COMPACT_ATOMS: atom_id res chain seq x y z
N MET A 1 -50.42 -1.73 53.92
CA MET A 1 -50.81 -0.49 54.62
C MET A 1 -49.91 0.63 54.11
N ASN A 2 -50.49 1.62 53.45
CA ASN A 2 -49.91 2.96 53.19
C ASN A 2 -50.06 3.80 54.49
N PRO A 3 -49.62 5.08 54.62
CA PRO A 3 -48.88 5.95 53.68
C PRO A 3 -47.77 6.84 54.34
N HIS A 4 -46.98 7.58 53.55
CA HIS A 4 -47.00 9.06 53.52
C HIS A 4 -45.90 9.69 52.65
N SER A 5 -46.37 10.66 51.86
CA SER A 5 -45.73 11.59 50.94
C SER A 5 -45.00 12.77 51.60
N GLY A 6 -44.01 13.36 50.92
CA GLY A 6 -43.56 14.74 51.23
C GLY A 6 -42.28 15.23 50.54
N LEU A 7 -42.46 15.96 49.44
CA LEU A 7 -41.60 16.90 48.70
C LEU A 7 -40.25 17.39 49.28
N GLY A 8 -39.26 17.58 48.39
CA GLY A 8 -38.15 18.52 48.62
C GLY A 8 -37.06 18.54 47.53
N ARG A 9 -36.98 19.64 46.76
CA ARG A 9 -36.01 19.95 45.70
C ARG A 9 -34.55 19.98 46.18
N ARG A 10 -33.59 19.54 45.34
CA ARG A 10 -32.56 20.39 44.67
C ARG A 10 -31.46 19.55 44.01
N ALA A 11 -30.99 20.09 42.89
CA ALA A 11 -29.95 19.58 42.02
C ALA A 11 -28.55 19.62 42.65
N GLY A 12 -27.69 18.72 42.18
CA GLY A 12 -26.24 18.77 42.37
C GLY A 12 -25.55 17.83 41.38
N ARG A 13 -25.19 18.34 40.21
CA ARG A 13 -24.30 17.66 39.25
C ARG A 13 -22.90 17.62 39.85
N ALA A 14 -22.32 16.43 40.01
CA ALA A 14 -20.89 16.26 40.19
C ALA A 14 -20.30 15.78 38.86
N ALA A 15 -19.54 16.66 38.20
CA ALA A 15 -18.76 16.35 37.02
C ALA A 15 -17.47 15.64 37.45
N LEU A 16 -17.26 14.43 36.95
CA LEU A 16 -16.01 13.68 37.12
C LEU A 16 -15.05 14.13 36.01
N GLY A 17 -14.12 15.03 36.34
CA GLY A 17 -13.02 15.41 35.45
C GLY A 17 -11.89 14.38 35.54
N ALA A 18 -11.67 13.61 34.47
CA ALA A 18 -10.51 12.74 34.35
C ALA A 18 -9.34 13.53 33.73
N ALA A 19 -8.30 13.80 34.53
CA ALA A 19 -7.03 14.33 34.07
C ALA A 19 -6.11 13.15 33.68
N ILE A 20 -5.56 13.16 32.47
CA ILE A 20 -4.49 12.23 32.06
C ILE A 20 -3.18 13.03 32.02
N ALA A 21 -2.27 12.66 32.91
CA ALA A 21 -0.92 13.21 33.00
C ALA A 21 -0.01 12.60 31.92
N ALA A 22 0.69 13.45 31.16
CA ALA A 22 1.78 13.05 30.27
C ALA A 22 3.12 13.19 31.02
N ALA A 23 3.80 12.07 31.25
CA ALA A 23 5.15 12.07 31.79
C ALA A 23 6.17 12.29 30.66
N ALA A 24 6.92 13.38 30.76
CA ALA A 24 8.08 13.66 29.92
C ALA A 24 9.32 12.94 30.50
N VAL A 25 10.08 12.25 29.66
CA VAL A 25 11.44 11.80 29.99
C VAL A 25 12.39 12.45 28.99
N LEU A 26 13.33 13.22 29.53
CA LEU A 26 14.37 13.95 28.83
C LEU A 26 15.46 13.02 28.28
N SER A 27 15.99 13.40 27.13
CA SER A 27 17.11 12.83 26.39
C SER A 27 18.47 12.99 27.07
N ALA A 28 19.38 12.04 26.83
CA ALA A 28 20.82 12.27 26.85
C ALA A 28 21.39 12.02 25.44
N ALA A 29 22.12 12.99 24.94
CA ALA A 29 22.84 12.95 23.67
C ALA A 29 24.17 12.20 23.84
N ASP A 30 24.63 11.54 22.79
CA ASP A 30 26.07 11.33 22.61
C ASP A 30 26.45 11.52 21.13
N ALA A 31 27.55 12.23 20.93
CA ALA A 31 28.08 12.65 19.65
C ALA A 31 29.16 11.68 19.18
N GLY A 32 29.12 11.28 17.91
CA GLY A 32 30.13 10.40 17.33
C GLY A 32 30.16 10.47 15.80
N THR A 33 31.21 11.07 15.28
CA THR A 33 31.57 11.22 13.85
C THR A 33 31.88 9.89 13.16
N GLY A 34 31.51 9.73 11.88
CA GLY A 34 32.22 8.82 10.98
C GLY A 34 31.41 8.12 9.88
N ALA A 35 31.79 8.41 8.63
CA ALA A 35 31.70 7.58 7.42
C ALA A 35 30.32 7.11 6.90
N ALA A 36 30.02 7.57 5.68
CA ALA A 36 28.99 7.01 4.81
C ALA A 36 29.23 5.51 4.59
N ARG A 37 28.21 4.69 4.85
CA ARG A 37 28.20 3.26 4.58
C ARG A 37 26.94 2.89 3.80
N GLU A 38 27.14 2.20 2.67
CA GLU A 38 26.09 1.66 1.80
C GLU A 38 25.06 0.80 2.55
N PRO A 39 23.79 0.76 2.09
CA PRO A 39 22.79 -0.10 2.69
C PRO A 39 23.07 -1.57 2.30
N ARG A 40 23.34 -2.39 3.32
CA ARG A 40 23.41 -3.85 3.22
C ARG A 40 22.01 -4.44 3.15
N THR A 41 21.88 -5.48 2.35
CA THR A 41 20.76 -6.41 2.28
C THR A 41 20.50 -7.08 3.64
N GLY A 42 19.23 -7.24 4.03
CA GLY A 42 18.83 -8.19 5.08
C GLY A 42 18.21 -7.66 6.39
N GLU A 43 17.66 -6.44 6.47
CA GLU A 43 16.79 -6.04 7.60
C GLU A 43 15.32 -5.99 7.16
N SER A 44 14.59 -7.10 7.31
CA SER A 44 13.14 -7.04 7.48
C SER A 44 12.85 -6.51 8.89
N GLY A 45 12.58 -5.21 9.04
CA GLY A 45 12.41 -4.60 10.36
C GLY A 45 11.72 -3.25 10.34
N GLN A 46 10.39 -3.28 10.34
CA GLN A 46 9.43 -2.16 10.48
C GLN A 46 9.47 -1.07 9.40
N SER A 47 8.32 -0.80 8.79
CA SER A 47 8.13 0.34 7.88
C SER A 47 8.53 1.63 8.59
N ARG A 48 9.67 2.20 8.19
CA ARG A 48 10.18 3.46 8.74
C ARG A 48 9.39 4.60 8.11
N PHE A 49 8.48 5.18 8.88
CA PHE A 49 7.70 6.34 8.47
C PHE A 49 8.14 7.56 9.29
N THR A 50 8.46 8.66 8.63
CA THR A 50 8.74 9.96 9.26
C THR A 50 7.64 10.95 8.88
N ASN A 51 7.31 11.87 9.79
CA ASN A 51 6.27 12.85 9.55
C ASN A 51 6.67 14.23 10.09
N THR A 52 6.62 15.25 9.22
CA THR A 52 6.84 16.67 9.56
C THR A 52 5.68 17.52 9.03
N PRO A 53 5.57 18.80 9.44
CA PRO A 53 4.57 19.71 8.88
C PRO A 53 4.59 19.86 7.35
N GLN A 54 5.75 19.65 6.70
CA GLN A 54 5.92 19.82 5.26
C GLN A 54 5.90 18.50 4.49
N ARG A 55 6.30 17.40 5.13
CA ARG A 55 6.54 16.13 4.42
C ARG A 55 6.31 14.91 5.31
N ALA A 56 5.70 13.89 4.73
CA ALA A 56 5.65 12.54 5.26
C ALA A 56 6.46 11.62 4.33
N THR A 57 7.27 10.70 4.86
CA THR A 57 8.04 9.75 4.04
C THR A 57 8.05 8.38 4.67
N GLY A 58 7.82 7.33 3.88
CA GLY A 58 7.84 5.94 4.32
C GLY A 58 8.44 5.00 3.28
N ILE A 59 8.72 3.76 3.69
CA ILE A 59 9.09 2.66 2.80
C ILE A 59 8.10 1.51 3.05
N THR A 60 7.51 1.00 1.97
CA THR A 60 6.63 -0.18 1.99
C THR A 60 7.44 -1.46 2.23
N PRO A 61 6.81 -2.58 2.63
CA PRO A 61 7.52 -3.85 2.83
C PRO A 61 8.35 -4.30 1.63
N SER A 62 7.85 -4.08 0.42
CA SER A 62 8.52 -4.41 -0.84
C SER A 62 9.72 -3.51 -1.18
N GLY A 63 9.86 -2.36 -0.51
CA GLY A 63 10.96 -1.40 -0.73
C GLY A 63 10.57 -0.12 -1.46
N VAL A 64 9.33 0.01 -1.95
CA VAL A 64 8.87 1.25 -2.59
C VAL A 64 8.83 2.39 -1.58
N ARG A 65 9.54 3.48 -1.87
CA ARG A 65 9.48 4.71 -1.06
C ARG A 65 8.25 5.51 -1.43
N VAL A 66 7.47 5.89 -0.42
CA VAL A 66 6.34 6.81 -0.54
C VAL A 66 6.72 8.13 0.08
N THR A 67 6.49 9.23 -0.63
CA THR A 67 6.71 10.59 -0.13
C THR A 67 5.45 11.40 -0.31
N VAL A 68 5.02 12.12 0.73
CA VAL A 68 3.84 12.98 0.72
C VAL A 68 4.27 14.39 1.03
N GLU A 69 4.17 15.27 0.05
CA GLU A 69 4.38 16.70 0.24
C GLU A 69 3.08 17.38 0.63
N LYS A 70 3.16 18.26 1.61
CA LYS A 70 2.01 18.92 2.22
C LYS A 70 2.06 20.40 1.92
N ILE A 71 1.02 20.90 1.28
CA ILE A 71 0.89 22.30 0.90
C ILE A 71 -0.40 22.82 1.55
N PRO A 72 -0.33 23.34 2.78
CA PRO A 72 -1.49 23.96 3.43
C PRO A 72 -2.08 25.08 2.57
N ALA A 73 -3.40 25.24 2.62
CA ALA A 73 -4.08 26.37 1.99
C ALA A 73 -3.60 27.71 2.58
N ARG A 74 -3.93 28.82 1.92
CA ARG A 74 -3.56 30.16 2.41
C ARG A 74 -4.08 30.38 3.85
N GLY A 75 -3.17 30.69 4.76
CA GLY A 75 -3.45 30.89 6.20
C GLY A 75 -3.47 29.59 7.02
N ALA A 76 -3.58 28.43 6.36
CA ALA A 76 -3.55 27.15 7.03
C ALA A 76 -2.11 26.71 7.33
N TYR A 77 -1.96 25.87 8.36
CA TYR A 77 -0.70 25.23 8.71
C TYR A 77 -0.94 23.88 9.38
N VAL A 78 0.09 23.02 9.40
CA VAL A 78 0.06 21.76 10.15
C VAL A 78 0.51 22.04 11.58
N ALA A 79 -0.45 22.08 12.51
CA ALA A 79 -0.22 22.33 13.94
C ALA A 79 0.40 21.12 14.65
N SER A 80 0.11 19.91 14.18
CA SER A 80 0.70 18.67 14.68
C SER A 80 0.87 17.67 13.55
N ALA A 81 2.02 17.01 13.50
CA ALA A 81 2.36 15.97 12.53
C ALA A 81 2.77 14.71 13.32
N GLN A 82 1.97 13.65 13.21
CA GLN A 82 2.18 12.39 13.91
C GLN A 82 2.41 11.25 12.93
N THR A 83 3.30 10.33 13.29
CA THR A 83 3.44 9.06 12.57
C THR A 83 2.34 8.11 13.04
N LEU A 84 1.79 7.35 12.10
CA LEU A 84 0.96 6.20 12.40
C LEU A 84 1.84 4.96 12.20
N PRO A 85 2.33 4.31 13.25
CA PRO A 85 3.25 3.19 13.11
C PRO A 85 2.58 2.00 12.44
N ALA A 86 3.40 1.15 11.81
CA ALA A 86 2.94 -0.16 11.39
C ALA A 86 2.65 -1.03 12.63
N ASP A 87 1.53 -1.72 12.61
CA ASP A 87 1.10 -2.63 13.68
C ASP A 87 0.58 -3.93 13.07
N PRO A 88 1.44 -4.94 12.86
CA PRO A 88 1.05 -6.24 12.32
C PRO A 88 -0.01 -6.97 13.14
N ALA A 89 -0.21 -6.60 14.41
CA ALA A 89 -1.23 -7.16 15.29
C ALA A 89 -2.57 -6.40 15.22
N ALA A 90 -2.65 -5.30 14.47
CA ALA A 90 -3.88 -4.54 14.31
C ALA A 90 -4.99 -5.45 13.75
N PRO A 91 -6.17 -5.49 14.38
CA PRO A 91 -7.27 -6.30 13.89
C PRO A 91 -7.75 -5.77 12.54
N PRO A 92 -8.39 -6.63 11.72
CA PRO A 92 -9.02 -6.19 10.49
C PRO A 92 -10.00 -5.02 10.73
N ASP A 93 -10.03 -4.08 9.80
CA ASP A 93 -11.04 -3.01 9.80
C ASP A 93 -12.05 -3.25 8.68
N GLU A 94 -13.32 -3.41 9.03
CA GLU A 94 -14.40 -3.56 8.05
C GLU A 94 -14.48 -2.37 7.06
N TYR A 95 -13.96 -1.19 7.44
CA TYR A 95 -13.92 -0.02 6.57
C TYR A 95 -12.68 0.02 5.67
N MET A 96 -11.68 -0.83 5.88
CA MET A 96 -10.44 -0.83 5.09
C MET A 96 -10.21 -2.16 4.38
N LEU A 97 -10.05 -2.08 3.06
CA LEU A 97 -9.48 -3.15 2.25
C LEU A 97 -8.14 -2.70 1.65
N PRO A 98 -7.09 -3.54 1.63
CA PRO A 98 -7.03 -4.90 2.18
C PRO A 98 -7.28 -4.97 3.70
N ALA A 99 -7.75 -6.11 4.20
CA ALA A 99 -8.33 -6.25 5.54
C ALA A 99 -7.41 -5.77 6.67
N ASN A 100 -6.09 -5.93 6.50
CA ASN A 100 -5.05 -5.48 7.42
C ASN A 100 -4.42 -4.12 7.05
N ALA A 101 -5.09 -3.27 6.26
CA ALA A 101 -4.54 -1.97 5.87
C ALA A 101 -4.26 -1.03 7.07
N LYS A 102 -4.87 -1.25 8.24
CA LYS A 102 -4.48 -0.54 9.48
C LYS A 102 -3.05 -0.85 9.93
N ALA A 103 -2.58 -2.04 9.61
CA ALA A 103 -1.28 -2.55 10.03
C ALA A 103 -0.12 -1.89 9.27
N VAL A 104 -0.37 -1.20 8.15
CA VAL A 104 0.69 -0.45 7.46
C VAL A 104 0.89 0.92 8.09
N ALA A 105 2.13 1.41 8.01
CA ALA A 105 2.47 2.73 8.51
C ALA A 105 1.83 3.85 7.66
N GLY A 106 1.67 5.02 8.26
CA GLY A 106 1.17 6.22 7.61
C GLY A 106 1.40 7.46 8.46
N PHE A 107 0.55 8.45 8.27
CA PHE A 107 0.64 9.71 9.01
C PHE A 107 -0.72 10.27 9.36
N SER A 108 -0.74 11.09 10.40
CA SER A 108 -1.88 11.89 10.84
C SER A 108 -1.42 13.32 11.07
N ASP A 109 -2.12 14.28 10.48
CA ASP A 109 -1.86 15.69 10.65
C ASP A 109 -3.08 16.42 11.21
N ARG A 110 -2.84 17.42 12.04
CA ARG A 110 -3.84 18.39 12.47
C ARG A 110 -3.58 19.72 11.75
N TYR A 111 -4.52 20.13 10.91
CA TYR A 111 -4.50 21.40 10.22
C TYR A 111 -5.32 22.44 10.99
N GLU A 112 -4.79 23.66 11.09
CA GLU A 112 -5.44 24.82 11.70
C GLU A 112 -5.25 26.06 10.82
N GLY A 113 -5.93 27.16 11.12
CA GLY A 113 -5.75 28.45 10.43
C GLY A 113 -6.38 28.55 9.03
N PHE A 114 -6.97 27.48 8.51
CA PHE A 114 -7.70 27.52 7.25
C PHE A 114 -8.97 28.39 7.38
N GLY A 115 -9.29 29.13 6.32
CA GLY A 115 -10.50 29.95 6.29
C GLY A 115 -11.76 29.08 6.34
N VAL A 116 -12.79 29.52 7.05
CA VAL A 116 -14.08 28.80 7.16
C VAL A 116 -15.15 29.56 6.40
N ALA A 117 -15.72 28.92 5.37
CA ALA A 117 -16.98 29.37 4.78
C ALA A 117 -18.13 28.72 5.57
N ALA A 118 -18.94 29.52 6.27
CA ALA A 118 -20.10 29.02 7.01
C ALA A 118 -21.06 28.27 6.06
N ASP A 119 -21.42 27.04 6.41
CA ASP A 119 -22.23 26.12 5.60
C ASP A 119 -21.68 25.84 4.18
N GLY A 120 -20.44 26.23 3.94
CA GLY A 120 -19.74 26.18 2.67
C GLY A 120 -18.51 25.28 2.70
N TRP A 121 -17.80 25.26 1.57
CA TRP A 121 -16.58 24.49 1.39
C TRP A 121 -15.34 25.37 1.57
N SER A 122 -14.35 24.82 2.25
CA SER A 122 -13.05 25.42 2.47
C SER A 122 -11.94 24.48 2.05
N HIS A 123 -10.91 25.00 1.37
CA HIS A 123 -9.69 24.27 1.07
C HIS A 123 -8.79 24.25 2.31
N VAL A 124 -8.31 23.06 2.69
CA VAL A 124 -7.47 22.84 3.88
C VAL A 124 -6.00 22.69 3.49
N ALA A 125 -5.70 21.76 2.58
CA ALA A 125 -4.35 21.48 2.11
C ALA A 125 -4.36 20.66 0.82
N THR A 126 -3.29 20.78 0.04
CA THR A 126 -2.99 19.87 -1.07
C THR A 126 -1.90 18.88 -0.64
N LEU A 127 -2.16 17.59 -0.84
CA LEU A 127 -1.22 16.49 -0.58
C LEU A 127 -0.75 15.90 -1.91
N ARG A 128 0.55 15.91 -2.16
CA ARG A 128 1.17 15.26 -3.32
C ARG A 128 1.88 13.99 -2.89
N PHE A 129 1.30 12.85 -3.23
CA PHE A 129 1.88 11.52 -3.03
C PHE A 129 2.80 11.20 -4.20
N SER A 130 4.02 10.75 -3.95
CA SER A 130 4.98 10.30 -4.95
C SER A 130 5.65 8.99 -4.54
N PHE A 131 6.04 8.21 -5.54
CA PHE A 131 6.64 6.90 -5.39
C PHE A 131 8.05 6.89 -6.01
N SER A 132 8.97 6.09 -5.46
CA SER A 132 10.32 5.92 -6.04
C SER A 132 10.32 5.32 -7.44
N GLN A 133 9.23 4.68 -7.83
CA GLN A 133 9.01 4.13 -9.16
C GLN A 133 7.50 4.10 -9.49
N PRO A 134 7.12 3.86 -10.75
CA PRO A 134 5.71 3.69 -11.10
C PRO A 134 5.09 2.55 -10.29
N VAL A 135 3.90 2.76 -9.75
CA VAL A 135 3.12 1.72 -9.05
C VAL A 135 1.75 1.61 -9.70
N ARG A 136 1.24 0.39 -9.84
CA ARG A 136 -0.09 0.13 -10.38
C ARG A 136 -1.13 0.19 -9.27
N ASN A 137 -2.22 0.93 -9.52
CA ASN A 137 -3.42 0.97 -8.71
C ASN A 137 -3.20 1.15 -7.19
N PRO A 138 -2.37 2.11 -6.72
CA PRO A 138 -2.14 2.25 -5.29
C PRO A 138 -3.46 2.52 -4.55
N ARG A 139 -3.62 1.92 -3.37
CA ARG A 139 -4.81 2.10 -2.53
C ARG A 139 -4.52 3.14 -1.45
N LEU A 140 -5.34 4.19 -1.42
CA LEU A 140 -5.32 5.23 -0.39
C LEU A 140 -6.32 4.84 0.72
N HIS A 141 -5.81 4.67 1.94
CA HIS A 141 -6.62 4.39 3.11
C HIS A 141 -6.75 5.65 3.95
N ILE A 142 -7.98 5.92 4.39
CA ILE A 142 -8.33 7.12 5.12
C ILE A 142 -8.97 6.70 6.43
N SER A 143 -8.59 7.36 7.53
CA SER A 143 -9.16 7.09 8.85
C SER A 143 -9.23 8.36 9.66
N GLY A 144 -10.36 8.66 10.29
CA GLY A 144 -10.43 9.76 11.26
C GLY A 144 -10.29 11.16 10.62
N THR A 145 -10.52 11.30 9.32
CA THR A 145 -10.30 12.57 8.61
C THR A 145 -11.53 13.48 8.71
N GLY A 146 -11.36 14.68 9.26
CA GLY A 146 -12.45 15.60 9.60
C GLY A 146 -12.17 16.40 10.87
N GLY A 147 -13.15 17.13 11.38
CA GLY A 147 -13.00 17.89 12.62
C GLY A 147 -14.34 18.31 13.21
N ALA A 148 -14.35 18.67 14.49
CA ALA A 148 -15.52 19.25 15.12
C ALA A 148 -15.11 20.11 16.32
N THR A 149 -15.80 21.21 16.53
CA THR A 149 -15.62 22.08 17.70
C THR A 149 -16.96 22.30 18.38
N ALA A 150 -16.92 22.52 19.69
CA ALA A 150 -18.09 22.84 20.51
C ALA A 150 -17.68 23.77 21.65
N ASN A 151 -18.60 24.62 22.11
CA ASN A 151 -18.42 25.43 23.31
C ASN A 151 -19.53 25.18 24.33
N ASP A 152 -19.38 25.76 25.52
CA ASP A 152 -20.31 25.58 26.64
C ASP A 152 -21.68 26.24 26.38
N ASP A 153 -21.75 27.22 25.47
CA ASP A 153 -23.00 27.87 25.02
C ASP A 153 -23.84 26.98 24.08
N GLY A 154 -23.34 25.78 23.75
CA GLY A 154 -24.03 24.85 22.87
C GLY A 154 -23.86 25.14 21.38
N ALA A 155 -22.98 26.08 21.01
CA ALA A 155 -22.54 26.30 19.64
C ALA A 155 -21.62 25.16 19.21
N ARG A 156 -21.73 24.73 17.95
CA ARG A 156 -20.94 23.63 17.37
C ARG A 156 -20.65 23.87 15.91
N ASP A 157 -19.43 23.55 15.49
CA ASP A 157 -19.07 23.46 14.08
C ASP A 157 -18.62 22.03 13.78
N ALA A 158 -19.17 21.44 12.71
CA ALA A 158 -18.71 20.16 12.16
C ALA A 158 -17.99 20.42 10.83
N TYR A 159 -16.81 19.84 10.66
CA TYR A 159 -15.94 19.99 9.51
C TYR A 159 -15.88 18.67 8.73
N TRP A 160 -16.83 18.48 7.82
CA TRP A 160 -16.96 17.25 7.04
C TRP A 160 -15.90 17.20 5.95
N ALA A 161 -15.03 16.20 5.99
CA ALA A 161 -13.98 16.04 4.99
C ALA A 161 -14.53 15.87 3.57
N GLY A 162 -13.77 16.34 2.59
CA GLY A 162 -13.96 16.06 1.18
C GLY A 162 -12.60 15.96 0.51
N LEU A 163 -12.42 14.97 -0.36
CA LEU A 163 -11.18 14.78 -1.10
C LEU A 163 -11.44 14.97 -2.59
N ARG A 164 -10.50 15.57 -3.28
CA ARG A 164 -10.53 15.71 -4.74
C ARG A 164 -9.18 15.33 -5.34
N LEU A 165 -9.18 14.45 -6.34
CA LEU A 165 -8.01 14.25 -7.20
C LEU A 165 -7.86 15.48 -8.10
N SER A 166 -6.68 16.09 -8.07
CA SER A 166 -6.38 17.31 -8.83
C SER A 166 -5.17 17.19 -9.73
N GLY A 167 -4.40 16.10 -9.64
CA GLY A 167 -3.25 15.86 -10.50
C GLY A 167 -2.66 14.47 -10.33
N GLY A 168 -1.76 14.11 -11.23
CA GLY A 168 -0.97 12.89 -11.18
C GLY A 168 -0.06 12.75 -12.40
N THR A 169 0.86 11.81 -12.33
CA THR A 169 1.83 11.50 -13.39
C THR A 169 1.74 10.01 -13.70
N PRO A 170 1.55 9.60 -14.97
CA PRO A 170 1.63 10.42 -16.20
C PRO A 170 0.37 11.23 -16.53
N ALA A 171 -0.75 10.94 -15.90
CA ALA A 171 -2.00 11.68 -16.02
C ALA A 171 -2.72 11.68 -14.66
N THR A 172 -3.77 12.50 -14.54
CA THR A 172 -4.59 12.49 -13.33
C THR A 172 -5.34 11.16 -13.23
N PRO A 173 -5.15 10.37 -12.16
CA PRO A 173 -5.83 9.09 -12.01
C PRO A 173 -7.30 9.28 -11.62
N THR A 174 -8.04 8.19 -11.51
CA THR A 174 -9.40 8.17 -10.95
C THR A 174 -9.46 7.44 -9.61
N PHE A 175 -10.50 7.70 -8.83
CA PHE A 175 -10.84 6.87 -7.69
C PHE A 175 -11.81 5.75 -8.08
N THR A 176 -11.55 4.56 -7.56
CA THR A 176 -12.53 3.47 -7.44
C THR A 176 -12.71 3.11 -5.97
N LYS A 177 -13.95 2.99 -5.51
CA LYS A 177 -14.25 2.59 -4.13
C LYS A 177 -13.82 1.14 -3.89
N SER A 178 -12.99 0.91 -2.89
CA SER A 178 -12.63 -0.44 -2.44
C SER A 178 -13.44 -0.87 -1.21
N ALA A 179 -13.49 -0.04 -0.16
CA ALA A 179 -14.21 -0.35 1.09
C ALA A 179 -14.61 0.90 1.88
N GLY A 180 -15.54 0.74 2.82
CA GLY A 180 -15.93 1.78 3.76
C GLY A 180 -16.70 2.94 3.12
N PHE A 181 -16.33 4.16 3.51
CA PHE A 181 -17.00 5.42 3.14
C PHE A 181 -18.50 5.48 3.51
N PRO A 182 -18.91 5.08 4.73
CA PRO A 182 -20.30 5.23 5.16
C PRO A 182 -20.71 6.71 5.20
N GLY A 183 -21.84 7.05 4.58
CA GLY A 183 -22.31 8.44 4.46
C GLY A 183 -21.54 9.28 3.44
N TYR A 184 -20.67 8.66 2.64
CA TYR A 184 -19.87 9.31 1.60
C TYR A 184 -20.15 8.71 0.22
N THR A 185 -20.07 9.56 -0.80
CA THR A 185 -20.08 9.15 -2.20
C THR A 185 -18.66 9.23 -2.76
N VAL A 186 -18.21 8.14 -3.36
CA VAL A 186 -16.95 8.06 -4.12
C VAL A 186 -17.29 8.15 -5.60
N SER A 187 -16.83 9.20 -6.26
CA SER A 187 -16.84 9.33 -7.72
C SER A 187 -15.42 9.19 -8.25
N SER A 188 -15.27 9.15 -9.57
CA SER A 188 -13.97 9.03 -10.23
C SER A 188 -12.98 10.14 -9.86
N THR A 189 -13.42 11.30 -9.38
CA THR A 189 -12.54 12.44 -9.07
C THR A 189 -12.64 12.91 -7.63
N ARG A 190 -13.62 12.44 -6.85
CA ARG A 190 -13.93 13.03 -5.54
C ARG A 190 -14.49 12.00 -4.56
N ILE A 191 -14.20 12.21 -3.28
CA ILE A 191 -14.84 11.52 -2.15
C ILE A 191 -15.49 12.60 -1.30
N MET A 192 -16.82 12.67 -1.31
CA MET A 192 -17.59 13.77 -0.71
C MET A 192 -18.72 13.25 0.19
N PRO A 193 -19.14 14.00 1.23
CA PRO A 193 -20.29 13.62 2.04
C PRO A 193 -21.54 13.47 1.16
N GLY A 194 -22.36 12.47 1.46
CA GLY A 194 -23.62 12.21 0.77
C GLY A 194 -24.65 13.33 1.00
N ARG A 195 -25.70 13.34 0.16
CA ARG A 195 -26.74 14.39 0.19
C ARG A 195 -27.56 14.41 1.48
N SER A 196 -27.75 13.26 2.13
CA SER A 196 -28.38 13.12 3.44
C SER A 196 -27.32 12.66 4.45
N LEU A 197 -26.85 13.58 5.29
CA LEU A 197 -26.00 13.25 6.44
C LEU A 197 -26.91 12.55 7.47
N PRO A 198 -26.82 11.23 7.69
CA PRO A 198 -27.71 10.56 8.61
C PRO A 198 -27.43 11.03 10.03
N ALA A 199 -28.48 11.41 10.78
CA ALA A 199 -28.34 11.62 12.21
C ALA A 199 -27.99 10.27 12.88
N GLY A 200 -26.74 10.10 13.30
CA GLY A 200 -26.37 9.09 14.30
C GLY A 200 -26.08 7.66 13.84
N ARG A 201 -25.55 7.41 12.63
CA ARG A 201 -25.01 6.08 12.25
C ARG A 201 -23.64 6.20 11.58
N PRO A 202 -22.75 5.19 11.74
CA PRO A 202 -21.33 5.45 11.86
C PRO A 202 -20.71 5.82 10.51
N ALA A 203 -20.30 7.09 10.39
CA ALA A 203 -18.93 7.38 9.98
C ALA A 203 -17.97 6.66 10.96
N CYS A 204 -16.65 6.73 10.82
CA CYS A 204 -15.76 6.21 11.88
C CYS A 204 -15.81 7.07 13.18
N GLY A 205 -17.02 7.40 13.65
CA GLY A 205 -17.42 8.51 14.52
C GLY A 205 -18.52 9.37 13.88
N VAL A 206 -18.86 10.52 14.49
CA VAL A 206 -19.95 11.39 14.00
C VAL A 206 -19.49 12.32 12.86
N VAL A 207 -18.19 12.61 12.72
CA VAL A 207 -17.64 13.61 11.76
C VAL A 207 -16.34 13.15 11.08
N TYR A 208 -16.18 11.84 10.82
CA TYR A 208 -14.91 11.32 10.29
C TYR A 208 -15.07 10.45 9.04
N LEU A 209 -14.41 10.88 7.97
CA LEU A 209 -14.20 10.10 6.76
C LEU A 209 -13.27 8.93 7.05
N CYS A 210 -13.69 7.74 6.62
CA CYS A 210 -12.86 6.55 6.61
C CYS A 210 -13.25 5.61 5.48
N GLY A 211 -12.26 4.91 4.93
CA GLY A 211 -12.46 4.01 3.80
C GLY A 211 -11.17 3.76 3.03
N SER A 212 -11.26 2.83 2.07
CA SER A 212 -10.21 2.57 1.09
C SER A 212 -10.69 2.93 -0.30
N ALA A 213 -9.94 3.77 -1.00
CA ALA A 213 -10.13 4.04 -2.41
C ALA A 213 -8.88 3.64 -3.20
N GLN A 214 -9.07 2.87 -4.26
CA GLN A 214 -8.05 2.64 -5.26
C GLN A 214 -7.86 3.91 -6.10
N VAL A 215 -6.61 4.23 -6.39
CA VAL A 215 -6.22 5.27 -7.34
C VAL A 215 -5.87 4.56 -8.64
N ASP A 216 -6.78 4.57 -9.61
CA ASP A 216 -6.69 3.74 -10.81
C ASP A 216 -5.60 4.21 -11.78
N GLY A 217 -4.85 3.24 -12.30
CA GLY A 217 -3.78 3.45 -13.28
C GLY A 217 -2.39 3.20 -12.72
N THR A 218 -1.38 3.33 -13.58
CA THR A 218 0.03 3.23 -13.17
C THR A 218 0.61 4.63 -13.00
N VAL A 219 0.97 4.98 -11.77
CA VAL A 219 1.34 6.34 -11.39
C VAL A 219 2.68 6.40 -10.68
N THR A 220 3.45 7.46 -10.93
CA THR A 220 4.59 7.85 -10.08
C THR A 220 4.21 8.89 -9.04
N SER A 221 3.07 9.56 -9.23
CA SER A 221 2.50 10.47 -8.26
C SER A 221 1.00 10.69 -8.49
N PHE A 222 0.30 11.05 -7.42
CA PHE A 222 -1.05 11.61 -7.49
C PHE A 222 -1.23 12.69 -6.43
N THR A 223 -2.11 13.64 -6.72
CA THR A 223 -2.37 14.80 -5.87
C THR A 223 -3.81 14.79 -5.39
N VAL A 224 -3.98 14.88 -4.07
CA VAL A 224 -5.26 14.95 -3.39
C VAL A 224 -5.39 16.32 -2.73
N GLU A 225 -6.45 17.05 -3.04
CA GLU A 225 -6.85 18.21 -2.26
C GLU A 225 -7.78 17.80 -1.13
N LEU A 226 -7.46 18.29 0.07
CA LEU A 226 -8.28 18.19 1.26
C LEU A 226 -9.17 19.42 1.35
N HIS A 227 -10.47 19.16 1.36
CA HIS A 227 -11.51 20.16 1.56
C HIS A 227 -12.31 19.81 2.80
N THR A 228 -12.97 20.81 3.36
CA THR A 228 -13.91 20.61 4.46
C THR A 228 -15.19 21.39 4.19
N ARG A 229 -16.34 20.75 4.44
CA ARG A 229 -17.63 21.42 4.49
C ARG A 229 -17.97 21.72 5.94
N ASN A 230 -18.05 22.99 6.27
CA ASN A 230 -18.53 23.41 7.59
C ASN A 230 -20.06 23.20 7.66
N VAL A 231 -20.54 22.68 8.78
CA VAL A 231 -21.96 22.66 9.15
C VAL A 231 -22.06 23.24 10.54
N ARG A 232 -22.79 24.34 10.66
CA ARG A 232 -22.85 25.14 11.89
C ARG A 232 -24.15 24.91 12.65
N TYR A 233 -24.04 24.74 13.96
CA TYR A 233 -25.17 24.60 14.88
C TYR A 233 -25.04 25.66 15.98
N ASN A 234 -26.06 26.51 16.13
CA ASN A 234 -26.15 27.51 17.21
C ASN A 234 -24.96 28.50 17.31
N GLY A 235 -24.20 28.70 16.23
CA GLY A 235 -23.09 29.67 16.17
C GLY A 235 -21.71 29.04 15.96
N GLY A 236 -20.69 29.88 15.80
CA GLY A 236 -19.31 29.43 15.64
C GLY A 236 -18.72 28.96 16.96
N ALA A 237 -18.07 27.80 16.95
CA ALA A 237 -17.48 27.22 18.15
C ALA A 237 -15.96 27.21 18.05
N GLY A 238 -15.28 28.19 18.65
CA GLY A 238 -13.81 28.21 18.77
C GLY A 238 -13.05 28.24 17.44
N ALA A 239 -11.74 27.95 17.52
CA ALA A 239 -10.86 27.95 16.36
C ALA A 239 -11.00 26.65 15.53
N PRO A 240 -11.11 26.74 14.20
CA PRO A 240 -11.29 25.57 13.34
C PRO A 240 -10.05 24.68 13.32
N PHE A 241 -10.26 23.37 13.38
CA PHE A 241 -9.21 22.38 13.13
C PHE A 241 -9.74 21.24 12.25
N PHE A 242 -8.82 20.55 11.57
CA PHE A 242 -9.12 19.43 10.68
C PHE A 242 -8.03 18.38 10.80
N TYR A 243 -8.39 17.13 11.08
CA TYR A 243 -7.47 16.00 11.03
C TYR A 243 -7.45 15.38 9.64
N GLY A 244 -6.26 15.03 9.16
CA GLY A 244 -6.06 14.22 7.96
C GLY A 244 -5.15 13.04 8.26
N ALA A 245 -5.67 11.82 8.20
CA ALA A 245 -4.91 10.60 8.44
C ALA A 245 -4.99 9.62 7.27
N PHE A 246 -3.81 9.24 6.76
CA PHE A 246 -3.65 8.53 5.50
C PHE A 246 -2.61 7.41 5.60
N ARG A 247 -2.88 6.33 4.87
CA ARG A 247 -1.94 5.23 4.57
C ARG A 247 -2.04 4.86 3.10
N VAL A 248 -1.02 4.19 2.58
CA VAL A 248 -1.00 3.68 1.20
C VAL A 248 -0.58 2.22 1.20
N THR A 249 -1.29 1.39 0.45
CA THR A 249 -0.87 0.02 0.11
C THR A 249 -0.76 -0.13 -1.40
N LEU A 250 0.04 -1.10 -1.84
CA LEU A 250 0.32 -1.38 -3.23
C LEU A 250 -0.17 -2.77 -3.59
N GLU A 251 -0.43 -3.00 -4.88
CA GLU A 251 -0.69 -4.35 -5.38
C GLU A 251 0.63 -5.11 -5.46
N GLU A 252 0.58 -6.38 -5.10
CA GLU A 252 1.74 -7.25 -5.09
C GLU A 252 1.38 -8.58 -5.75
N ASP A 253 2.41 -9.22 -6.28
CA ASP A 253 2.44 -10.46 -7.04
C ASP A 253 3.39 -11.43 -6.33
N HIS A 254 3.01 -12.70 -6.23
CA HIS A 254 3.59 -13.65 -5.28
C HIS A 254 3.93 -14.96 -5.96
N SER A 255 5.10 -15.50 -5.64
CA SER A 255 5.43 -16.87 -6.02
C SER A 255 4.36 -17.89 -5.62
N ASP A 256 4.26 -19.00 -6.34
CA ASP A 256 3.38 -20.13 -5.98
C ASP A 256 4.08 -21.51 -5.97
N ALA A 257 5.38 -21.56 -6.26
CA ALA A 257 6.16 -22.80 -6.19
C ALA A 257 6.11 -23.43 -4.77
N PRO A 258 6.32 -24.76 -4.66
CA PRO A 258 6.33 -25.46 -3.38
C PRO A 258 7.24 -24.80 -2.34
N ALA A 259 6.86 -24.91 -1.07
CA ALA A 259 7.49 -24.18 0.02
C ALA A 259 9.03 -24.36 0.13
N SER A 260 9.58 -25.49 -0.36
CA SER A 260 11.02 -25.75 -0.39
C SER A 260 11.80 -24.74 -1.24
N TYR A 261 11.20 -24.20 -2.30
CA TYR A 261 11.82 -23.20 -3.19
C TYR A 261 11.86 -21.79 -2.56
N GLY A 262 11.18 -21.59 -1.44
CA GLY A 262 11.07 -20.32 -0.74
C GLY A 262 10.16 -19.30 -1.44
N ALA A 263 9.89 -18.20 -0.74
CA ALA A 263 8.92 -17.19 -1.16
C ALA A 263 9.58 -15.97 -1.82
N ALA A 264 8.95 -15.46 -2.87
CA ALA A 264 9.27 -14.20 -3.52
C ALA A 264 8.00 -13.36 -3.68
N SER A 265 8.14 -12.04 -3.65
CA SER A 265 7.01 -11.13 -3.82
C SER A 265 7.45 -9.84 -4.47
N HIS A 266 6.65 -9.34 -5.40
CA HIS A 266 6.92 -8.16 -6.20
C HIS A 266 5.83 -7.13 -5.98
N THR A 267 6.17 -5.84 -5.94
CA THR A 267 5.16 -4.81 -6.18
C THR A 267 4.89 -4.70 -7.67
N VAL A 268 3.60 -4.69 -8.04
CA VAL A 268 3.16 -4.61 -9.43
C VAL A 268 3.32 -3.17 -9.95
N THR A 269 4.02 -3.02 -11.07
CA THR A 269 4.38 -1.71 -11.64
C THR A 269 3.91 -1.56 -13.10
N ASP A 270 4.73 -0.92 -13.94
CA ASP A 270 4.54 -0.82 -15.39
C ASP A 270 5.41 -1.82 -16.17
N ALA A 271 6.11 -2.72 -15.48
CA ALA A 271 6.76 -3.88 -16.06
C ALA A 271 6.02 -5.15 -15.61
N PHE A 272 5.71 -6.03 -16.56
CA PHE A 272 4.98 -7.28 -16.29
C PHE A 272 5.37 -8.38 -17.26
N LEU A 273 5.15 -9.62 -16.85
CA LEU A 273 5.29 -10.82 -17.63
C LEU A 273 3.99 -11.08 -18.42
N GLY A 274 4.09 -11.83 -19.51
CA GLY A 274 2.90 -12.33 -20.20
C GLY A 274 2.00 -11.27 -20.85
N GLY A 275 0.69 -11.43 -20.66
CA GLY A 275 -0.36 -10.73 -21.40
C GLY A 275 -0.84 -9.45 -20.72
N GLY A 276 -0.73 -9.38 -19.40
CA GLY A 276 -1.12 -8.24 -18.60
C GLY A 276 -0.60 -8.37 -17.18
N ALA A 277 -0.55 -7.25 -16.47
CA ALA A 277 -0.07 -7.29 -15.09
C ALA A 277 -1.04 -8.04 -14.17
N THR A 278 -0.52 -8.95 -13.35
CA THR A 278 -1.25 -9.79 -12.40
C THR A 278 -0.95 -9.35 -10.96
N ALA A 279 -1.84 -9.70 -10.03
CA ALA A 279 -1.68 -9.39 -8.62
C ALA A 279 -2.45 -10.42 -7.79
N ASP A 280 -1.76 -11.15 -6.92
CA ASP A 280 -2.36 -12.32 -6.26
C ASP A 280 -3.01 -12.00 -4.92
N GLN A 281 -2.97 -10.73 -4.51
CA GLN A 281 -3.45 -10.33 -3.19
C GLN A 281 -4.16 -8.98 -3.14
N PRO A 282 -5.40 -8.93 -3.65
CA PRO A 282 -6.27 -7.77 -3.39
C PRO A 282 -6.73 -7.68 -1.92
N GLY A 283 -6.66 -8.78 -1.15
CA GLY A 283 -7.34 -8.90 0.15
C GLY A 283 -6.48 -8.64 1.41
N SER A 284 -5.15 -8.74 1.35
CA SER A 284 -4.25 -8.52 2.50
C SER A 284 -2.89 -7.97 2.05
N VAL A 285 -2.26 -7.10 2.84
CA VAL A 285 -0.87 -6.64 2.65
C VAL A 285 0.11 -7.65 3.24
N ALA A 286 1.23 -7.92 2.58
CA ALA A 286 2.28 -8.76 3.14
C ALA A 286 3.31 -7.92 3.91
N PHE A 287 3.80 -8.46 5.02
CA PHE A 287 4.93 -7.89 5.76
C PHE A 287 6.24 -8.66 5.53
N THR A 288 6.13 -9.84 4.93
CA THR A 288 7.23 -10.70 4.49
C THR A 288 6.87 -11.27 3.12
N PRO A 289 7.86 -11.71 2.31
CA PRO A 289 7.57 -12.39 1.06
C PRO A 289 6.65 -13.59 1.31
N ARG A 290 5.70 -13.82 0.41
CA ARG A 290 4.70 -14.90 0.50
C ARG A 290 4.79 -15.82 -0.70
N ALA A 291 4.38 -17.07 -0.47
CA ALA A 291 4.01 -17.98 -1.53
C ALA A 291 2.53 -18.34 -1.38
N LEU A 292 1.73 -18.22 -2.45
CA LEU A 292 0.29 -18.42 -2.41
C LEU A 292 -0.12 -19.58 -3.32
N PRO A 293 -0.87 -20.59 -2.87
CA PRO A 293 -1.25 -21.74 -3.70
C PRO A 293 -2.24 -21.45 -4.85
N ARG A 294 -2.71 -20.20 -4.97
CA ARG A 294 -3.62 -19.74 -6.03
C ARG A 294 -3.04 -18.47 -6.58
N ASP A 295 -2.78 -18.49 -7.87
CA ASP A 295 -2.09 -17.45 -8.62
C ASP A 295 -2.86 -17.16 -9.93
N THR A 296 -2.58 -16.01 -10.53
CA THR A 296 -3.01 -15.55 -11.84
C THR A 296 -1.94 -15.55 -12.94
N ASP A 297 -0.76 -16.11 -12.68
CA ASP A 297 0.36 -16.36 -13.61
C ASP A 297 -0.02 -16.49 -15.08
N ASP A 298 0.49 -15.56 -15.90
CA ASP A 298 0.16 -15.46 -17.32
C ASP A 298 1.37 -15.39 -18.28
N ALA A 299 2.60 -15.36 -17.76
CA ALA A 299 3.87 -15.29 -18.50
C ALA A 299 3.91 -16.30 -19.64
N LEU A 300 3.39 -17.51 -19.39
CA LEU A 300 3.42 -18.62 -20.32
C LEU A 300 2.04 -19.18 -20.64
N ALA A 301 0.99 -18.34 -20.61
CA ALA A 301 -0.40 -18.76 -20.89
C ALA A 301 -0.62 -19.49 -22.24
N ARG A 302 0.30 -19.32 -23.20
CA ARG A 302 0.27 -20.02 -24.51
C ARG A 302 1.12 -21.29 -24.57
N THR A 303 1.84 -21.61 -23.50
CA THR A 303 2.68 -22.80 -23.37
C THR A 303 1.90 -23.84 -22.58
N PRO A 304 1.72 -25.07 -23.11
CA PRO A 304 1.06 -26.13 -22.35
C PRO A 304 1.81 -26.42 -21.04
N ALA A 305 1.10 -26.37 -19.91
CA ALA A 305 1.63 -26.82 -18.63
C ALA A 305 1.58 -28.36 -18.53
N PRO A 306 2.57 -29.02 -17.92
CA PRO A 306 3.85 -28.45 -17.48
C PRO A 306 4.78 -28.13 -18.66
N ILE A 307 5.67 -27.15 -18.48
CA ILE A 307 6.70 -26.81 -19.46
C ILE A 307 7.60 -28.02 -19.67
N ARG A 308 7.79 -28.46 -20.91
CA ARG A 308 8.60 -29.64 -21.22
C ARG A 308 10.03 -29.29 -21.56
N ILE A 309 10.96 -29.90 -20.83
CA ILE A 309 12.40 -29.72 -21.01
C ILE A 309 13.02 -31.08 -21.32
N ARG A 310 13.99 -31.13 -22.25
CA ARG A 310 14.70 -32.37 -22.55
C ARG A 310 15.91 -32.50 -21.64
N SER A 311 16.11 -33.68 -21.05
CA SER A 311 17.27 -33.99 -20.20
C SER A 311 18.59 -34.16 -20.97
N GLN A 312 18.58 -33.92 -22.29
CA GLN A 312 19.75 -34.05 -23.16
C GLN A 312 20.71 -32.90 -22.90
N ARG A 313 22.01 -33.21 -22.71
CA ARG A 313 23.07 -32.21 -22.56
C ARG A 313 23.00 -31.19 -23.69
N GLY A 314 23.02 -29.90 -23.34
CA GLY A 314 22.90 -28.82 -24.30
C GLY A 314 22.46 -27.53 -23.64
N ARG A 315 21.58 -26.78 -24.30
CA ARG A 315 20.91 -25.61 -23.72
C ARG A 315 19.41 -25.73 -23.89
N HIS A 316 18.68 -25.36 -22.86
CA HIS A 316 17.26 -25.06 -22.97
C HIS A 316 17.09 -23.55 -23.16
N TRP A 317 16.21 -23.17 -24.08
CA TRP A 317 15.87 -21.78 -24.36
C TRP A 317 14.39 -21.59 -24.08
N LEU A 318 14.05 -20.50 -23.40
CA LEU A 318 12.67 -20.09 -23.15
C LEU A 318 12.51 -18.64 -23.56
N THR A 319 11.53 -18.36 -24.43
CA THR A 319 11.15 -16.99 -24.76
C THR A 319 9.87 -16.65 -24.02
N VAL A 320 9.94 -15.61 -23.20
CA VAL A 320 8.87 -15.12 -22.34
C VAL A 320 8.37 -13.78 -22.91
N PRO A 321 7.07 -13.61 -23.17
CA PRO A 321 6.46 -12.31 -23.40
C PRO A 321 6.67 -11.41 -22.18
N VAL A 322 6.99 -10.15 -22.41
CA VAL A 322 7.18 -9.15 -21.37
C VAL A 322 6.62 -7.83 -21.86
N ALA A 323 6.30 -6.93 -20.95
CA ALA A 323 6.12 -5.52 -21.26
C ALA A 323 6.99 -4.71 -20.30
N THR A 324 7.85 -3.84 -20.84
CA THR A 324 8.73 -3.00 -20.01
C THR A 324 8.57 -1.53 -20.38
N ARG A 325 8.62 -0.63 -19.40
CA ARG A 325 8.61 0.83 -19.63
C ARG A 325 9.91 1.53 -19.31
N SER A 326 10.74 0.89 -18.48
CA SER A 326 12.10 1.29 -18.17
C SER A 326 13.03 0.08 -18.34
N ALA A 327 14.33 0.27 -18.10
CA ALA A 327 15.27 -0.84 -18.08
C ALA A 327 14.92 -1.81 -16.94
N THR A 328 14.86 -3.10 -17.25
CA THR A 328 14.49 -4.17 -16.32
C THR A 328 15.38 -5.38 -16.55
N VAL A 329 15.32 -6.37 -15.66
CA VAL A 329 16.02 -7.64 -15.80
C VAL A 329 15.01 -8.76 -15.62
N LEU A 330 14.96 -9.67 -16.60
CA LEU A 330 14.30 -10.96 -16.43
C LEU A 330 15.35 -11.95 -15.89
N SER A 331 15.09 -12.49 -14.71
CA SER A 331 15.82 -13.62 -14.13
C SER A 331 14.92 -14.84 -14.12
N GLY A 332 15.45 -16.03 -14.37
CA GLY A 332 14.71 -17.26 -14.17
C GLY A 332 15.56 -18.39 -13.61
N TRP A 333 15.00 -19.14 -12.66
CA TRP A 333 15.63 -20.28 -12.02
C TRP A 333 14.88 -21.54 -12.41
N LEU A 334 15.62 -22.50 -12.96
CA LEU A 334 15.06 -23.76 -13.41
C LEU A 334 15.72 -24.89 -12.64
N ASP A 335 14.96 -25.52 -11.75
CA ASP A 335 15.47 -26.61 -10.92
C ASP A 335 15.73 -27.86 -11.79
N LEU A 336 17.00 -28.08 -12.15
CA LEU A 336 17.41 -29.11 -13.10
C LEU A 336 17.83 -30.41 -12.43
N ASP A 337 18.33 -30.35 -11.20
CA ASP A 337 18.72 -31.54 -10.44
C ASP A 337 17.59 -32.09 -9.55
N ARG A 338 16.52 -31.30 -9.37
CA ARG A 338 15.25 -31.61 -8.70
C ARG A 338 15.42 -31.81 -7.21
N ASP A 339 16.28 -31.01 -6.58
CA ASP A 339 16.49 -31.05 -5.14
C ASP A 339 15.45 -30.23 -4.35
N GLY A 340 14.61 -29.46 -5.04
CA GLY A 340 13.55 -28.65 -4.44
C GLY A 340 14.01 -27.26 -3.99
N VAL A 341 15.20 -26.82 -4.38
CA VAL A 341 15.79 -25.51 -4.08
C VAL A 341 16.20 -24.86 -5.40
N PHE A 342 16.09 -23.52 -5.48
CA PHE A 342 16.65 -22.78 -6.61
C PHE A 342 18.05 -22.29 -6.28
N GLU A 343 19.09 -22.75 -6.98
CA GLU A 343 20.45 -22.30 -6.70
C GLU A 343 20.99 -21.28 -7.71
N PRO A 344 22.07 -20.54 -7.38
CA PRO A 344 22.66 -19.58 -8.29
C PRO A 344 23.11 -20.17 -9.64
N GLY A 345 23.46 -21.46 -9.69
CA GLY A 345 23.86 -22.17 -10.90
C GLY A 345 22.70 -22.44 -11.88
N GLU A 346 21.48 -22.41 -11.38
CA GLU A 346 20.25 -22.67 -12.13
C GLU A 346 19.63 -21.41 -12.73
N ARG A 347 20.28 -20.27 -12.50
CA ARG A 347 19.77 -18.97 -12.92
C ARG A 347 20.21 -18.62 -14.34
N ALA A 348 19.25 -18.28 -15.19
CA ALA A 348 19.46 -17.51 -16.41
C ALA A 348 19.02 -16.07 -16.20
N ARG A 349 19.69 -15.12 -16.86
CA ARG A 349 19.35 -13.68 -16.79
C ARG A 349 19.41 -13.00 -18.14
N ASN A 350 18.52 -12.05 -18.35
CA ASN A 350 18.46 -11.21 -19.55
C ASN A 350 18.09 -9.76 -19.16
N PRO A 351 19.05 -8.82 -19.23
CA PRO A 351 18.76 -7.39 -19.12
C PRO A 351 17.99 -6.88 -20.33
N LEU A 352 16.91 -6.13 -20.08
CA LEU A 352 15.98 -5.68 -21.11
C LEU A 352 15.95 -4.15 -21.15
N PRO A 353 15.94 -3.54 -22.36
CA PRO A 353 15.66 -2.11 -22.49
C PRO A 353 14.18 -1.83 -22.21
N ALA A 354 13.84 -0.54 -22.14
CA ALA A 354 12.45 -0.11 -22.19
C ALA A 354 11.77 -0.56 -23.50
N LYS A 355 10.46 -0.79 -23.45
CA LYS A 355 9.60 -1.24 -24.57
C LYS A 355 9.98 -2.62 -25.12
N ALA A 356 10.64 -3.46 -24.33
CA ALA A 356 10.81 -4.87 -24.67
C ALA A 356 9.43 -5.55 -24.69
N THR A 357 9.23 -6.43 -25.66
CA THR A 357 7.99 -7.22 -25.83
C THR A 357 8.21 -8.73 -25.65
N ARG A 358 9.48 -9.13 -25.55
CA ARG A 358 9.91 -10.52 -25.40
C ARG A 358 11.31 -10.54 -24.79
N ALA A 359 11.58 -11.58 -24.03
CA ALA A 359 12.88 -11.84 -23.43
C ALA A 359 13.20 -13.33 -23.59
N THR A 360 14.44 -13.65 -23.92
CA THR A 360 14.86 -15.05 -24.05
C THR A 360 15.85 -15.39 -22.95
N LEU A 361 15.53 -16.41 -22.16
CA LEU A 361 16.41 -17.01 -21.17
C LEU A 361 17.05 -18.28 -21.73
N SER A 362 18.22 -18.63 -21.22
CA SER A 362 18.88 -19.88 -21.60
C SER A 362 19.68 -20.51 -20.48
N TRP A 363 19.44 -21.79 -20.27
CA TRP A 363 20.08 -22.60 -19.25
C TRP A 363 20.95 -23.68 -19.88
N PRO A 364 22.19 -23.88 -19.43
CA PRO A 364 22.91 -25.11 -19.74
C PRO A 364 22.20 -26.29 -19.07
N ILE A 365 22.04 -27.40 -19.79
CA ILE A 365 21.52 -28.65 -19.22
C ILE A 365 22.72 -29.51 -18.79
N PRO A 366 22.95 -29.71 -17.47
CA PRO A 366 24.07 -30.48 -16.98
C PRO A 366 24.03 -31.94 -17.47
N PRO A 367 25.20 -32.56 -17.72
CA PRO A 367 25.28 -34.00 -17.91
C PRO A 367 24.65 -34.74 -16.73
N GLY A 368 23.88 -35.79 -17.01
CA GLY A 368 23.25 -36.60 -15.95
C GLY A 368 21.93 -36.03 -15.40
N THR A 369 21.41 -34.93 -15.95
CA THR A 369 20.05 -34.44 -15.67
C THR A 369 19.05 -35.58 -15.81
N ARG A 370 18.26 -35.83 -14.76
CA ARG A 370 17.32 -36.96 -14.69
C ARG A 370 15.88 -36.53 -15.00
N PRO A 371 15.10 -37.34 -15.72
CA PRO A 371 13.70 -37.03 -15.97
C PRO A 371 12.85 -36.96 -14.70
N GLY A 372 11.86 -36.06 -14.71
CA GLY A 372 10.78 -35.95 -13.73
C GLY A 372 10.27 -34.52 -13.54
N ALA A 373 9.36 -34.35 -12.58
CA ALA A 373 8.75 -33.04 -12.28
C ALA A 373 9.73 -32.11 -11.57
N SER A 374 9.63 -30.82 -11.87
CA SER A 374 10.41 -29.74 -11.27
C SER A 374 9.66 -28.42 -11.38
N TRP A 375 10.33 -27.30 -11.10
CA TRP A 375 9.77 -25.95 -11.15
C TRP A 375 10.68 -24.95 -11.87
N LEU A 376 10.05 -23.92 -12.41
CA LEU A 376 10.68 -22.73 -12.97
C LEU A 376 10.13 -21.52 -12.24
N ARG A 377 10.99 -20.64 -11.73
CA ARG A 377 10.62 -19.30 -11.28
C ARG A 377 11.08 -18.26 -12.28
N LEU A 378 10.21 -17.35 -12.67
CA LEU A 378 10.51 -16.16 -13.46
C LEU A 378 10.35 -14.93 -12.55
N ARG A 379 11.33 -14.03 -12.56
CA ARG A 379 11.26 -12.74 -11.86
C ARG A 379 11.64 -11.63 -12.81
N LEU A 380 10.71 -10.73 -13.09
CA LEU A 380 10.96 -9.50 -13.84
C LEU A 380 10.98 -8.34 -12.85
N ALA A 381 12.07 -7.56 -12.79
CA ALA A 381 12.14 -6.40 -11.90
C ALA A 381 13.12 -5.35 -12.44
N THR A 382 13.19 -4.19 -11.78
CA THR A 382 14.29 -3.23 -12.03
C THR A 382 15.65 -3.85 -11.66
N PRO A 383 16.77 -3.37 -12.27
CA PRO A 383 18.09 -3.93 -12.00
C PRO A 383 18.44 -3.94 -10.51
N GLY A 384 18.89 -5.08 -10.00
CA GLY A 384 19.27 -5.28 -8.60
C GLY A 384 18.16 -5.81 -7.67
N GLN A 385 16.90 -5.87 -8.14
CA GLN A 385 15.76 -6.33 -7.32
C GLN A 385 15.43 -7.82 -7.48
N ALA A 386 15.80 -8.43 -8.61
CA ALA A 386 15.56 -9.85 -8.92
C ALA A 386 16.87 -10.65 -9.02
N GLU A 387 17.75 -10.49 -8.02
CA GLU A 387 19.06 -11.13 -7.97
C GLU A 387 19.02 -12.54 -7.35
N THR A 388 18.04 -12.80 -6.49
CA THR A 388 17.84 -14.08 -5.78
C THR A 388 16.48 -14.67 -6.15
N PRO A 389 16.26 -16.00 -5.98
CA PRO A 389 14.96 -16.61 -6.27
C PRO A 389 13.90 -16.27 -5.22
N THR A 390 14.31 -15.84 -4.03
CA THR A 390 13.44 -15.48 -2.91
C THR A 390 13.59 -14.00 -2.55
N GLY A 391 12.68 -13.48 -1.72
CA GLY A 391 12.73 -12.10 -1.21
C GLY A 391 11.81 -11.12 -1.92
N TRP A 392 11.84 -9.88 -1.46
CA TRP A 392 11.10 -8.78 -2.04
C TRP A 392 11.75 -8.25 -3.32
N ALA A 393 10.92 -7.80 -4.25
CA ALA A 393 11.27 -6.83 -5.27
C ALA A 393 10.27 -5.68 -5.21
N ASP A 394 10.76 -4.46 -5.34
CA ASP A 394 9.93 -3.26 -5.32
C ASP A 394 9.24 -2.97 -6.66
N SER A 395 9.40 -3.86 -7.65
CA SER A 395 8.94 -3.68 -9.02
C SER A 395 8.74 -5.00 -9.77
N GLY A 396 7.84 -4.97 -10.76
CA GLY A 396 7.60 -6.06 -11.71
C GLY A 396 6.76 -7.20 -11.11
N GLU A 397 7.08 -8.44 -11.49
CA GLU A 397 6.30 -9.65 -11.21
C GLU A 397 7.19 -10.87 -10.98
N VAL A 398 6.66 -11.85 -10.26
CA VAL A 398 7.21 -13.17 -10.02
C VAL A 398 6.18 -14.24 -10.36
N GLU A 399 6.53 -15.11 -11.29
CA GLU A 399 5.65 -16.19 -11.73
C GLU A 399 6.37 -17.53 -11.61
N ASP A 400 5.66 -18.58 -11.20
CA ASP A 400 6.18 -19.92 -11.00
C ASP A 400 5.44 -20.94 -11.87
N HIS A 401 6.18 -21.86 -12.48
CA HIS A 401 5.59 -22.81 -13.42
C HIS A 401 6.05 -24.24 -13.18
N PRO A 402 5.13 -25.22 -13.20
CA PRO A 402 5.50 -26.62 -13.15
C PRO A 402 6.23 -27.01 -14.44
N VAL A 403 7.33 -27.74 -14.26
CA VAL A 403 8.19 -28.24 -15.33
C VAL A 403 8.17 -29.76 -15.33
N LEU A 404 8.24 -30.35 -16.53
CA LEU A 404 8.49 -31.76 -16.74
C LEU A 404 9.78 -31.95 -17.55
N ILE A 405 10.82 -32.42 -16.86
CA ILE A 405 12.05 -32.87 -17.50
C ILE A 405 11.80 -34.26 -18.10
N SER A 406 11.85 -34.35 -19.41
CA SER A 406 11.63 -35.58 -20.18
C SER A 406 12.95 -36.22 -20.57
N GLY A 407 12.99 -37.55 -20.55
CA GLY A 407 14.14 -38.30 -21.04
C GLY A 407 14.38 -38.13 -22.54
N PRO A 408 15.50 -38.65 -23.07
CA PRO A 408 15.70 -38.75 -24.51
C PRO A 408 14.52 -39.51 -25.13
N ALA A 409 13.96 -38.97 -26.22
CA ALA A 409 12.99 -39.75 -27.00
C ALA A 409 13.74 -40.96 -27.57
N HIS A 410 13.48 -42.15 -27.05
CA HIS A 410 13.90 -43.39 -27.70
C HIS A 410 13.00 -43.56 -28.93
N GLY A 411 13.56 -43.31 -30.12
CA GLY A 411 12.87 -43.58 -31.38
C GLY A 411 12.41 -45.04 -31.40
N ARG A 412 11.13 -45.25 -31.71
CA ARG A 412 10.62 -46.56 -32.09
C ARG A 412 11.04 -46.90 -33.50
#